data_AF-A0A7Y6Z6I6-F1
#
_entry.id   AF-A0A7Y6Z6I6-F1
#
_cell.length_a   1.000
_cell.length_b   1.000
_cell.length_c   1.000
_cell.angle_alpha   90.00
_cell.angle_beta   90.00
_cell.angle_gamma   90.00
#
_symmetry.space_group_name_H-M   'P 1'
#
loop_
_entity.id
_entity.type
_entity.pdbx_description
1 polymer ?
#
loop_
_entity_poly.entity_id
_entity_poly.type
_entity_poly.pdbx_seq_one_letter_code
_entity_poly.pdbx_strand_id
1 'polypeptide(L)'
;HQSSKVNAIRTKNMIEHCDMAVVRFGDKYKQWNAAFDAGMCAALGKPYVTLHDESIVHPLKEVDGAAMAWAQTPEQIVEILKYVIAA
;
A
#
# COMPACT_ATOMS: atom_id res chain seq x y z
N HIS A 1 -22.90 0.02 -16.88
CA HIS A 1 -21.84 0.97 -16.49
C HIS A 1 -21.67 0.98 -14.98
N GLN A 2 -20.97 0.01 -14.40
CA GLN A 2 -20.48 0.17 -13.03
C GLN A 2 -19.19 0.99 -13.11
N SER A 3 -19.28 2.25 -12.68
CA SER A 3 -18.16 3.18 -12.73
C SER A 3 -17.08 2.76 -11.75
N SER A 4 -15.80 2.87 -12.14
CA SER A 4 -14.63 2.73 -11.25
C SER A 4 -14.77 3.56 -9.97
N LYS A 5 -15.55 4.64 -10.01
CA LYS A 5 -15.87 5.50 -8.86
C LYS A 5 -16.66 4.78 -7.75
N VAL A 6 -17.47 3.77 -8.08
CA VAL A 6 -18.24 3.01 -7.06
C VAL A 6 -17.29 2.12 -6.24
N ASN A 7 -16.30 1.51 -6.89
CA ASN A 7 -15.26 0.76 -6.18
C ASN A 7 -14.37 1.67 -5.34
N ALA A 8 -14.09 2.90 -5.82
CA ALA A 8 -13.32 3.88 -5.05
C ALA A 8 -14.00 4.27 -3.73
N ILE A 9 -15.34 4.31 -3.65
CA ILE A 9 -16.06 4.55 -2.39
C ILE A 9 -15.74 3.44 -1.37
N ARG A 10 -15.74 2.18 -1.80
CA ARG A 10 -15.41 1.05 -0.93
C ARG A 10 -13.96 1.10 -0.47
N THR A 11 -13.03 1.34 -1.40
CA THR A 11 -11.60 1.45 -1.07
C THR A 11 -11.35 2.57 -0.07
N LYS A 12 -11.92 3.76 -0.29
CA LYS A 12 -11.80 4.88 0.65
C LYS A 12 -12.28 4.50 2.05
N ASN A 13 -13.48 3.91 2.15
CA ASN A 13 -14.01 3.48 3.44
C ASN A 13 -13.10 2.43 4.11
N MET A 14 -12.55 1.49 3.35
CA MET A 14 -11.61 0.49 3.88
C MET A 14 -10.29 1.10 4.37
N ILE A 15 -9.74 2.08 3.65
CA ILE A 15 -8.53 2.81 4.07
C ILE A 15 -8.79 3.57 5.39
N GLU A 16 -9.94 4.23 5.51
CA GLU A 16 -10.29 4.97 6.73
C GLU A 16 -10.45 4.06 7.96
N HIS A 17 -10.89 2.81 7.76
CA HIS A 17 -11.20 1.88 8.84
C HIS A 17 -10.12 0.81 9.11
N CYS A 18 -9.10 0.66 8.26
CA CYS A 18 -8.06 -0.33 8.51
C CYS A 18 -7.14 0.10 9.66
N ASP A 19 -6.57 -0.88 10.36
CA ASP A 19 -5.48 -0.67 11.31
C ASP A 19 -4.15 -0.46 10.57
N MET A 20 -3.96 -1.16 9.45
CA MET A 20 -2.79 -1.08 8.57
C MET A 20 -3.17 -1.49 7.15
N ALA A 21 -2.47 -0.96 6.14
CA ALA A 21 -2.63 -1.34 4.74
C ALA A 21 -1.36 -2.00 4.16
N VAL A 22 -1.54 -2.90 3.19
CA VAL A 22 -0.46 -3.40 2.33
C VAL A 22 -0.73 -2.91 0.91
N VAL A 23 0.15 -2.07 0.37
CA VAL A 23 0.00 -1.48 -0.96
C VAL A 23 0.92 -2.19 -1.94
N ARG A 24 0.33 -3.01 -2.81
CA ARG A 24 1.09 -3.79 -3.80
C ARG A 24 1.20 -3.06 -5.13
N PHE A 25 2.43 -2.88 -5.61
CA PHE A 25 2.71 -2.42 -6.96
C PHE A 25 3.05 -3.62 -7.85
N GLY A 26 2.17 -3.89 -8.83
CA GLY A 26 2.40 -4.93 -9.82
C GLY A 26 3.38 -4.52 -10.92
N ASP A 27 3.78 -5.52 -11.71
CA ASP A 27 4.71 -5.44 -12.85
C ASP A 27 4.07 -4.79 -14.10
N LYS A 28 2.74 -4.77 -14.17
CA LYS A 28 1.98 -4.32 -15.35
C LYS A 28 1.31 -2.98 -15.11
N TYR A 29 1.26 -2.17 -16.16
CA TYR A 29 0.62 -0.84 -16.18
C TYR A 29 1.21 0.16 -15.20
N LYS A 30 0.84 1.42 -15.37
CA LYS A 30 1.21 2.48 -14.43
C LYS A 30 0.29 2.39 -13.22
N GLN A 31 0.83 1.91 -12.10
CA GLN A 31 0.14 1.63 -10.82
C GLN A 31 -0.25 2.91 -10.05
N TRP A 32 -0.81 3.90 -10.74
CA TRP A 32 -1.11 5.21 -10.15
C TRP A 32 -2.18 5.16 -9.06
N ASN A 33 -3.15 4.24 -9.17
CA ASN A 33 -4.16 4.06 -8.13
C ASN A 33 -3.52 3.55 -6.83
N ALA A 34 -2.55 2.63 -6.91
CA ALA A 34 -1.83 2.15 -5.74
C ALA A 34 -1.01 3.26 -5.07
N ALA A 35 -0.30 4.07 -5.88
CA ALA A 35 0.43 5.24 -5.37
C ALA A 35 -0.52 6.25 -4.71
N PHE A 36 -1.71 6.48 -5.29
CA PHE A 36 -2.71 7.36 -4.73
C PHE A 36 -3.25 6.84 -3.39
N ASP A 37 -3.59 5.55 -3.32
CA ASP A 37 -4.09 4.91 -2.10
C ASP A 37 -3.03 4.90 -0.98
N ALA A 38 -1.74 4.72 -1.33
CA ALA A 38 -0.63 4.89 -0.38
C ALA A 38 -0.53 6.33 0.14
N GLY A 39 -0.68 7.32 -0.74
CA GLY A 39 -0.74 8.73 -0.37
C GLY A 39 -1.92 9.03 0.56
N MET A 40 -3.07 8.40 0.34
CA MET A 40 -4.23 8.50 1.23
C MET A 40 -3.94 7.89 2.61
N CYS A 41 -3.25 6.74 2.66
CA CYS A 41 -2.83 6.14 3.93
C CYS A 41 -1.91 7.11 4.70
N ALA A 42 -0.90 7.66 4.02
CA ALA A 42 0.02 8.63 4.60
C ALA A 42 -0.71 9.88 5.13
N ALA A 43 -1.63 10.44 4.34
CA ALA A 43 -2.40 11.62 4.72
C ALA A 43 -3.33 11.38 5.93
N LEU A 44 -3.87 10.17 6.07
CA LEU A 44 -4.75 9.78 7.19
C LEU A 44 -3.99 9.23 8.40
N GLY A 45 -2.65 9.18 8.36
CA GLY A 45 -1.83 8.59 9.41
C GLY A 45 -2.04 7.07 9.57
N LYS A 46 -2.51 6.39 8.52
CA LYS A 46 -2.67 4.94 8.49
C LYS A 46 -1.32 4.30 8.17
N PRO A 47 -0.76 3.46 9.06
CA PRO A 47 0.49 2.78 8.77
C PRO A 47 0.28 1.86 7.56
N TYR A 48 1.27 1.81 6.68
CA TYR A 48 1.21 0.93 5.53
C TYR A 48 2.60 0.44 5.13
N VAL A 49 2.61 -0.69 4.42
CA VAL A 49 3.82 -1.29 3.84
C VAL A 49 3.62 -1.45 2.35
N THR A 50 4.66 -1.14 1.57
CA THR A 50 4.64 -1.32 0.13
C THR A 50 5.17 -2.70 -0.26
N LEU A 51 4.59 -3.32 -1.29
CA LEU A 51 5.05 -4.59 -1.86
C LEU A 51 5.37 -4.40 -3.33
N HIS A 52 6.65 -4.45 -3.70
CA HIS A 52 7.11 -4.22 -5.06
C HIS A 52 8.52 -4.77 -5.33
N ASP A 53 8.85 -4.86 -6.61
CA ASP A 53 10.19 -5.23 -7.08
C ASP A 53 11.22 -4.12 -6.81
N GLU A 54 12.49 -4.49 -6.62
CA GLU A 54 13.57 -3.52 -6.39
C GLU A 54 13.75 -2.52 -7.55
N SER A 55 13.42 -2.93 -8.77
CA SER A 55 13.54 -2.09 -9.98
C SER A 55 12.71 -0.80 -9.92
N ILE A 56 11.71 -0.73 -9.04
CA ILE A 56 10.87 0.46 -8.88
C ILE A 56 11.05 1.21 -7.55
N VAL A 57 12.04 0.86 -6.73
CA VAL A 57 12.38 1.59 -5.48
C VAL A 57 12.66 3.07 -5.75
N HIS A 58 13.50 3.39 -6.76
CA HIS A 58 13.82 4.79 -7.05
C HIS A 58 12.60 5.61 -7.51
N PRO A 59 11.75 5.11 -8.44
CA PRO A 59 10.46 5.72 -8.75
C PRO A 59 9.50 5.86 -7.56
N LEU A 60 9.53 4.93 -6.61
CA LEU A 60 8.63 4.92 -5.46
C LEU A 60 9.18 5.61 -4.21
N LYS A 61 10.38 6.21 -4.27
CA LYS A 61 11.07 6.82 -3.12
C LYS A 61 10.20 7.73 -2.23
N GLU A 62 9.28 8.49 -2.80
CA GLU A 62 8.40 9.40 -2.04
C GLU A 62 7.26 8.64 -1.36
N VAL A 63 6.79 7.55 -1.98
CA VAL A 63 5.81 6.63 -1.39
C VAL A 63 6.49 5.83 -0.27
N ASP A 64 7.62 5.19 -0.57
CA ASP A 64 8.36 4.39 0.41
C ASP A 64 8.87 5.24 1.58
N GLY A 65 9.20 6.52 1.34
CA GLY A 65 9.59 7.46 2.39
C GLY A 65 8.50 7.74 3.43
N ALA A 66 7.23 7.51 3.09
CA ALA A 66 6.10 7.62 4.02
C ALA A 66 5.59 6.25 4.52
N ALA A 67 6.06 5.14 3.95
CA ALA A 67 5.71 3.80 4.37
C ALA A 67 6.47 3.37 5.63
N MET A 68 5.95 2.39 6.36
CA MET A 68 6.62 1.81 7.55
C MET A 68 7.74 0.85 7.18
N ALA A 69 7.61 0.19 6.03
CA ALA A 69 8.59 -0.66 5.39
C ALA A 69 8.18 -0.91 3.93
N TRP A 70 9.08 -1.50 3.16
CA TRP A 70 8.78 -2.07 1.84
C TRP A 70 9.24 -3.53 1.81
N ALA A 71 8.60 -4.33 0.98
CA ALA A 71 8.89 -5.75 0.80
C ALA A 71 8.90 -6.10 -0.69
N GLN A 72 9.62 -7.17 -1.02
CA GLN A 72 9.70 -7.73 -2.37
C GLN A 72 8.80 -8.94 -2.54
N THR A 73 8.57 -9.69 -1.45
CA THR A 73 7.76 -10.91 -1.48
C THR A 73 6.63 -10.89 -0.46
N PRO A 74 5.51 -11.61 -0.72
CA PRO A 74 4.45 -11.78 0.27
C PRO A 74 4.93 -12.38 1.59
N GLU A 75 5.96 -13.23 1.59
CA GLU A 75 6.50 -13.85 2.80
C GLU A 75 7.09 -12.80 3.75
N GLN A 76 7.80 -11.81 3.21
CA GLN A 76 8.31 -10.66 3.99
C GLN A 76 7.16 -9.83 4.58
N ILE A 77 6.04 -9.67 3.86
CA ILE A 77 4.83 -9.04 4.41
C ILE A 77 4.31 -9.85 5.60
N VAL A 78 4.23 -11.18 5.48
CA VAL A 78 3.77 -12.04 6.57
C VAL A 78 4.71 -11.94 7.78
N GLU A 79 6.02 -11.85 7.58
CA GLU A 79 6.99 -11.64 8.66
C GLU A 79 6.78 -10.31 9.39
N ILE A 80 6.57 -9.22 8.65
CA ILE A 80 6.25 -7.91 9.22
C ILE A 80 4.95 -7.99 10.03
N LEU A 81 3.90 -8.58 9.47
CA LEU A 81 2.63 -8.71 10.17
C LEU A 81 2.76 -9.55 11.44
N LYS A 82 3.47 -10.68 11.38
CA LYS A 82 3.76 -11.53 12.56
C LYS A 82 4.48 -10.74 13.64
N TYR A 83 5.48 -9.95 13.27
CA TYR A 83 6.21 -9.11 14.21
C TYR A 83 5.29 -8.10 14.91
N VAL A 84 4.41 -7.44 14.15
CA VAL A 84 3.53 -6.40 14.69
C VAL A 84 2.41 -6.97 15.56
N ILE A 85 1.85 -8.14 15.21
CA ILE A 85 0.71 -8.72 15.95
C ILE A 85 1.11 -9.61 17.14
N ALA A 86 2.36 -10.10 17.18
CA ALA A 86 2.86 -10.95 18.27
C ALA A 86 3.57 -10.16 19.38
N ALA A 87 3.83 -8.87 19.16
CA ALA A 87 4.45 -7.97 20.11
C ALA A 87 3.48 -7.51 21.22
#